data_AF-A0AAN4ZTI0-F1
#
_entry.id   AF-A0AAN4ZTI0-F1
#
_cell.length_a   1.000
_cell.length_b   1.000
_cell.length_c   1.000
_cell.angle_alpha   90.00
_cell.angle_beta   90.00
_cell.angle_gamma   90.00
#
_symmetry.space_group_name_H-M   'P 1'
#
loop_
_entity.id
_entity.type
_entity.pdbx_description
1 polymer ?
#
loop_
_entity_poly.entity_id
_entity_poly.type
_entity_poly.pdbx_seq_one_letter_code
_entity_poly.pdbx_strand_id
1 'polypeptide(L)'
;MNTFVKRSLETYLEADWVSHVRLMSEEIRELNPEGVHGMNNIRYTVHHIEVFKKPPWMFALSTEIFGSSLGHLMLEEGKEYLLCGEFSEGILCCTPYGQVKPDEISHLVAEWNQIPYSFIE
;
A
#
# COMPACT_ATOMS: atom_id res chain seq x y z
N MET A 1 -1.13 -24.41 -17.77
CA MET A 1 -0.35 -23.16 -17.88
C MET A 1 -1.05 -22.16 -16.99
N ASN A 2 -0.40 -21.79 -15.89
CA ASN A 2 -0.96 -21.04 -14.76
C ASN A 2 -1.41 -19.65 -15.18
N THR A 3 -2.70 -19.35 -15.03
CA THR A 3 -3.31 -18.02 -15.16
C THR A 3 -3.03 -17.10 -13.97
N PHE A 4 -2.01 -17.41 -13.16
CA PHE A 4 -1.51 -16.44 -12.20
C PHE A 4 -1.05 -15.18 -12.96
N VAL A 5 -0.98 -14.07 -12.24
CA VAL A 5 0.07 -13.03 -12.38
C VAL A 5 -0.30 -11.77 -13.15
N LYS A 6 -1.10 -11.78 -14.23
CA LYS A 6 -1.03 -10.63 -15.17
C LYS A 6 -1.36 -9.27 -14.52
N ARG A 7 -2.47 -9.17 -13.79
CA ARG A 7 -2.88 -7.91 -13.15
C ARG A 7 -1.99 -7.52 -11.98
N SER A 8 -1.69 -8.45 -11.07
CA SER A 8 -0.88 -8.16 -9.88
C SER A 8 0.57 -7.83 -10.23
N LEU A 9 1.12 -8.43 -11.29
CA LEU A 9 2.43 -8.08 -11.84
C LEU A 9 2.41 -6.72 -12.53
N GLU A 10 1.39 -6.43 -13.33
CA GLU A 10 1.22 -5.08 -13.92
C GLU A 10 1.21 -4.04 -12.81
N THR A 11 0.40 -4.23 -11.76
CA THR A 11 0.36 -3.36 -10.58
C THR A 11 1.73 -3.27 -9.89
N TYR A 12 2.42 -4.39 -9.68
CA TYR A 12 3.75 -4.40 -9.05
C TYR A 12 4.78 -3.61 -9.87
N LEU A 13 4.71 -3.70 -11.20
CA LEU A 13 5.61 -2.99 -12.10
C LEU A 13 5.32 -1.49 -12.14
N GLU A 14 4.05 -1.10 -12.06
CA GLU A 14 3.61 0.31 -12.06
C GLU A 14 3.82 1.00 -10.71
N ALA A 15 3.70 0.29 -9.59
CA ALA A 15 3.87 0.88 -8.26
C ALA A 15 5.31 1.37 -8.03
N ASP A 16 5.51 2.54 -7.43
CA ASP A 16 6.84 3.02 -7.07
C ASP A 16 7.43 2.27 -5.87
N TRP A 17 6.55 1.78 -5.00
CA TRP A 17 6.93 1.03 -3.81
C TRP A 17 5.94 -0.10 -3.52
N VAL A 18 6.46 -1.18 -2.92
CA VAL A 18 5.70 -2.35 -2.49
C VAL A 18 6.35 -2.89 -1.23
N SER A 19 5.57 -3.10 -0.18
CA SER A 19 6.08 -3.53 1.12
C SER A 19 5.06 -4.33 1.91
N HIS A 20 5.56 -5.35 2.61
CA HIS A 20 4.87 -5.96 3.74
C HIS A 20 5.00 -5.04 4.95
N VAL A 21 3.85 -4.56 5.44
CA VAL A 21 3.77 -3.60 6.52
C VAL A 21 2.94 -4.14 7.68
N ARG A 22 3.22 -3.66 8.89
CA ARG A 22 2.30 -3.69 10.02
C ARG A 22 1.73 -2.30 10.25
N LEU A 23 0.40 -2.20 10.37
CA LEU A 23 -0.23 -0.93 10.72
C LEU A 23 -0.01 -0.64 12.21
N MET A 24 0.54 0.54 12.51
CA MET A 24 0.78 1.00 13.88
C MET A 24 -0.27 1.99 14.35
N SER A 25 -0.79 2.84 13.46
CA SER A 25 -1.92 3.74 13.74
C SER A 25 -2.51 4.32 12.46
N GLU A 26 -3.75 4.76 12.53
CA GLU A 26 -4.46 5.49 11.49
C GLU A 26 -4.95 6.84 12.04
N GLU A 27 -4.68 7.92 11.33
CA GLU A 27 -5.21 9.25 11.64
C GLU A 27 -5.94 9.80 10.41
N ILE A 28 -7.23 10.09 10.57
CA ILE A 28 -8.04 10.73 9.54
C ILE A 28 -8.09 12.24 9.83
N ARG A 29 -7.62 13.03 8.87
CA ARG A 29 -7.69 14.49 8.88
C ARG A 29 -8.85 14.99 8.02
N GLU A 30 -9.17 16.27 8.15
CA GLU A 30 -10.12 16.91 7.24
C GLU A 30 -9.56 16.93 5.81
N LEU A 31 -10.42 16.65 4.83
CA LEU A 31 -10.07 16.77 3.41
C LEU A 31 -9.78 18.23 3.08
N ASN A 32 -8.59 18.50 2.57
CA ASN A 32 -8.21 19.82 2.09
C ASN A 32 -7.71 19.73 0.63
N PRO A 33 -8.62 19.87 -0.36
CA PRO A 33 -8.27 19.78 -1.77
C PRO A 33 -7.21 20.78 -2.23
N GLU A 34 -7.05 21.90 -1.51
CA GLU A 34 -6.08 22.96 -1.79
C GLU A 34 -4.77 22.79 -1.01
N GLY A 35 -4.69 21.81 -0.11
CA GLY A 35 -3.51 21.53 0.71
C GLY A 35 -2.45 20.68 0.00
N VAL A 36 -1.23 20.63 0.57
CA VAL A 36 -0.08 19.88 0.04
C VAL A 36 -0.37 18.38 -0.12
N HIS A 37 -1.27 17.83 0.70
CA HIS A 37 -1.70 16.43 0.62
C HIS A 37 -2.99 16.23 -0.19
N GLY A 38 -3.58 17.30 -0.75
CA GLY A 38 -4.78 17.26 -1.58
C GLY A 38 -5.91 16.41 -0.97
N MET A 39 -6.31 15.37 -1.69
CA MET A 39 -7.35 14.41 -1.25
C MET A 39 -6.82 13.30 -0.32
N ASN A 40 -5.51 13.25 -0.04
CA ASN A 40 -4.89 12.26 0.84
C ASN A 40 -4.94 12.71 2.30
N ASN A 41 -6.13 12.65 2.89
CA ASN A 41 -6.38 13.08 4.26
C ASN A 41 -6.17 12.01 5.33
N ILE A 42 -5.88 10.77 4.96
CA ILE A 42 -5.55 9.70 5.90
C ILE A 42 -4.05 9.56 5.99
N ARG A 43 -3.53 9.54 7.22
CA ARG A 43 -2.14 9.19 7.52
C ARG A 43 -2.09 7.85 8.23
N TYR A 44 -1.47 6.89 7.59
CA TYR A 44 -1.12 5.60 8.16
C TYR A 44 0.30 5.66 8.69
N THR A 45 0.49 5.34 9.98
CA THR A 45 1.82 5.07 10.53
C THR A 45 2.05 3.57 10.46
N VAL A 46 3.14 3.15 9.83
CA VAL A 46 3.44 1.74 9.59
C VAL A 46 4.85 1.36 10.02
N HIS A 47 5.04 0.07 10.28
CA HIS A 47 6.34 -0.58 10.34
C HIS A 47 6.54 -1.41 9.07
N HIS A 48 7.54 -1.09 8.26
CA HIS A 48 7.93 -1.90 7.11
C HIS A 48 8.68 -3.16 7.58
N ILE A 49 8.04 -4.32 7.51
CA ILE A 49 8.65 -5.61 7.88
C ILE A 49 9.58 -6.07 6.76
N GLU A 50 9.10 -5.99 5.52
CA GLU A 50 9.87 -6.32 4.33
C GLU A 50 9.52 -5.35 3.18
N VAL A 51 10.55 -4.91 2.45
CA VAL A 51 10.40 -3.98 1.31
C VAL A 51 10.77 -4.70 0.02
N PHE A 52 9.76 -4.99 -0.80
CA PHE A 52 9.93 -5.67 -2.10
C PHE A 52 10.30 -4.70 -3.21
N LYS A 53 9.83 -3.45 -3.13
CA LYS A 53 10.11 -2.41 -4.11
C LYS A 53 10.17 -1.05 -3.43
N LYS A 54 11.12 -0.23 -3.86
CA LYS A 54 11.25 1.18 -3.49
C LYS A 54 11.95 1.94 -4.61
N PRO A 55 11.79 3.27 -4.71
CA PRO A 55 12.57 4.07 -5.63
C PRO A 55 14.09 3.90 -5.41
N PRO A 56 14.90 3.84 -6.48
CA PRO A 56 16.31 3.49 -6.38
C PRO A 56 17.16 4.52 -5.61
N TRP A 57 16.72 5.78 -5.58
CA TRP A 57 17.39 6.86 -4.83
C TRP A 57 17.07 6.86 -3.34
N MET A 58 16.07 6.10 -2.90
CA MET A 58 15.64 6.08 -1.51
C MET A 58 16.40 5.00 -0.73
N PHE A 59 16.93 5.32 0.45
CA PHE A 59 17.58 4.32 1.30
C PHE A 59 16.56 3.39 1.95
N ALA A 60 15.50 3.96 2.55
CA ALA A 60 14.41 3.24 3.19
C ALA A 60 13.08 4.00 2.98
N LEU A 61 11.97 3.27 2.95
CA LEU A 61 10.63 3.85 2.89
C LEU A 61 10.30 4.62 4.18
N SER A 62 9.53 5.71 4.05
CA SER A 62 9.01 6.45 5.19
C SER A 62 7.99 5.61 5.96
N THR A 63 7.96 5.73 7.28
CA THR A 63 6.93 5.09 8.13
C THR A 63 5.55 5.72 7.98
N GLU A 64 5.45 6.87 7.30
CA GLU A 64 4.18 7.55 7.03
C GLU A 64 3.74 7.28 5.59
N ILE A 65 2.55 6.69 5.46
CA ILE A 65 1.87 6.47 4.17
C ILE A 65 0.58 7.27 4.18
N PHE A 66 0.29 7.94 3.08
CA PHE A 66 -0.88 8.78 2.91
C PHE A 66 -1.90 8.08 2.01
N GLY A 67 -3.17 8.20 2.37
CA GLY A 67 -4.29 7.69 1.59
C GLY A 67 -5.50 8.62 1.70
N SER A 68 -6.62 8.24 1.07
CA SER A 68 -7.81 9.08 0.99
C SER A 68 -9.03 8.41 1.61
N SER A 69 -9.83 9.19 2.35
CA SER A 69 -11.13 8.74 2.86
C SER A 69 -12.18 8.56 1.75
N LEU A 70 -11.92 9.01 0.53
CA LEU A 70 -12.75 8.72 -0.65
C LEU A 70 -12.62 7.25 -1.11
N GLY A 71 -11.70 6.50 -0.51
CA GLY A 71 -11.41 5.11 -0.82
C GLY A 71 -10.71 4.42 0.34
N HIS A 72 -11.36 4.35 1.51
CA HIS A 72 -10.76 3.84 2.74
C HIS A 72 -10.30 2.38 2.60
N LEU A 73 -9.04 2.09 2.94
CA LEU A 73 -8.45 0.74 2.86
C LEU A 73 -9.00 -0.25 3.91
N MET A 74 -9.67 0.27 4.93
CA MET A 74 -10.21 -0.45 6.09
C MET A 74 -9.14 -1.29 6.80
N LEU A 75 -7.98 -0.68 7.05
CA LEU A 75 -6.89 -1.32 7.78
C LEU A 75 -7.20 -1.32 9.28
N GLU A 76 -6.72 -2.34 9.98
CA GLU A 76 -6.86 -2.47 11.42
C GLU A 76 -5.47 -2.37 12.08
N GLU A 77 -5.39 -1.64 13.20
CA GLU A 77 -4.16 -1.48 13.95
C GLU A 77 -3.64 -2.84 14.44
N GLY A 78 -2.33 -3.05 14.32
CA GLY A 78 -1.65 -4.30 14.69
C GLY A 78 -1.71 -5.39 13.63
N LYS A 79 -2.57 -5.28 12.61
CA LYS A 79 -2.60 -6.21 11.48
C LYS A 79 -1.49 -5.91 10.46
N GLU A 80 -1.21 -6.92 9.64
CA GLU A 80 -0.18 -6.89 8.61
C GLU A 80 -0.78 -7.00 7.22
N TYR A 81 -0.21 -6.26 6.27
CA TYR A 81 -0.74 -6.11 4.93
C TYR A 81 0.38 -6.07 3.89
N LEU A 82 0.07 -6.50 2.67
CA LEU A 82 0.87 -6.15 1.50
C LEU A 82 0.29 -4.85 0.91
N LEU A 83 1.07 -3.77 1.00
CA LEU A 83 0.69 -2.47 0.44
C LEU A 83 1.65 -2.05 -0.67
N CYS A 84 1.10 -1.31 -1.63
CA CYS A 84 1.85 -0.62 -2.65
C CYS A 84 1.25 0.74 -2.99
N GLY A 85 2.00 1.51 -3.75
CA GLY A 85 1.48 2.74 -4.34
C GLY A 85 2.56 3.59 -4.97
N GLU A 86 2.30 4.88 -5.00
CA GLU A 86 3.11 5.88 -5.69
C GLU A 86 3.96 6.66 -4.70
N PHE A 87 5.06 7.23 -5.19
CA PHE A 87 5.86 8.20 -4.47
C PHE A 87 5.84 9.53 -5.23
N SER A 88 5.16 10.52 -4.66
CA SER A 88 4.99 11.83 -5.28
C SER A 88 5.20 12.93 -4.24
N GLU A 89 5.81 14.04 -4.63
CA GLU A 89 6.04 15.20 -3.74
C GLU A 89 6.70 14.86 -2.38
N GLY A 90 7.56 13.82 -2.36
CA GLY A 90 8.26 13.41 -1.15
C GLY A 90 7.47 12.50 -0.19
N ILE A 91 6.23 12.13 -0.52
CA ILE A 91 5.36 11.29 0.31
C ILE A 91 5.05 9.96 -0.36
N LEU A 92 4.85 8.92 0.45
CA LEU A 92 4.33 7.63 0.00
C LEU A 92 2.81 7.71 0.01
N CYS A 93 2.19 7.46 -1.14
CA CYS A 93 0.75 7.43 -1.30
C CYS A 93 0.27 6.01 -1.58
N CYS A 94 -0.90 5.66 -1.08
CA CYS A 94 -1.59 4.42 -1.42
C CYS A 94 -3.06 4.71 -1.76
N THR A 95 -3.62 3.87 -2.63
CA THR A 95 -5.04 3.94 -3.00
C THR A 95 -5.64 2.53 -2.90
N PRO A 96 -6.95 2.39 -2.63
CA PRO A 96 -7.59 1.07 -2.56
C PRO A 96 -7.59 0.31 -3.88
N TYR A 97 -7.51 1.03 -4.99
CA TYR A 97 -7.56 0.45 -6.32
C TYR A 97 -6.14 0.30 -6.85
N GLY A 98 -5.77 -0.89 -7.32
CA GLY A 98 -4.39 -1.14 -7.76
C GLY A 98 -3.45 -1.47 -6.61
N GLN A 99 -3.95 -2.21 -5.60
CA GLN A 99 -3.07 -2.90 -4.66
C GLN A 99 -2.58 -4.23 -5.27
N VAL A 100 -1.34 -4.58 -4.99
CA VAL A 100 -0.79 -5.90 -5.34
C VAL A 100 -1.41 -6.93 -4.40
N LYS A 101 -2.16 -7.89 -4.97
CA LYS A 101 -2.75 -9.00 -4.22
C LYS A 101 -3.00 -10.21 -5.12
N PRO A 102 -3.06 -11.43 -4.57
CA PRO A 102 -3.61 -12.59 -5.26
C PRO A 102 -5.04 -12.35 -5.76
N ASP A 103 -5.42 -12.99 -6.86
CA ASP A 103 -6.74 -12.82 -7.48
C ASP A 103 -7.86 -13.42 -6.60
N GLU A 104 -7.52 -14.39 -5.75
CA GLU A 104 -8.44 -15.06 -4.82
C GLU A 104 -8.90 -14.16 -3.67
N ILE A 105 -8.14 -13.11 -3.35
CA ILE A 105 -8.49 -12.15 -2.32
C ILE A 105 -9.52 -11.17 -2.90
N SER A 106 -10.75 -11.21 -2.39
CA SER A 106 -11.84 -10.34 -2.89
C SER A 106 -11.83 -8.93 -2.30
N HIS A 107 -11.15 -8.73 -1.17
CA HIS A 107 -10.98 -7.42 -0.53
C HIS A 107 -10.02 -6.53 -1.31
N LEU A 108 -10.07 -5.22 -1.04
CA LEU A 108 -9.25 -4.21 -1.72
C LEU A 108 -7.75 -4.40 -1.44
N VAL A 109 -7.42 -4.84 -0.22
CA VAL A 109 -6.06 -5.05 0.27
C VAL A 109 -5.90 -6.50 0.73
N ALA A 110 -4.71 -7.06 0.53
CA ALA A 110 -4.36 -8.36 1.08
C ALA A 110 -3.84 -8.23 2.52
N GLU A 111 -4.52 -8.88 3.48
CA GLU A 111 -3.91 -9.18 4.77
C GLU A 111 -2.77 -10.19 4.58
N TRP A 112 -1.65 -10.00 5.26
CA TRP A 112 -0.43 -10.80 5.03
C TRP A 112 -0.66 -12.30 5.24
N ASN A 113 -1.47 -12.66 6.24
CA ASN A 113 -1.80 -14.07 6.55
C ASN A 113 -2.67 -14.76 5.48
N GLN A 114 -3.23 -14.02 4.53
CA GLN A 114 -4.03 -14.55 3.42
C GLN A 114 -3.19 -14.82 2.17
N ILE A 115 -1.96 -14.31 2.12
CA ILE A 115 -1.11 -14.36 0.92
C ILE A 115 -0.42 -15.73 0.86
N PRO A 116 -0.62 -16.52 -0.20
CA PRO A 116 0.10 -17.78 -0.38
C PRO A 116 1.60 -17.52 -0.54
N TYR A 117 2.45 -18.37 0.06
CA TYR A 117 3.91 -18.23 -0.05
C TYR A 117 4.40 -18.18 -1.51
N SER A 118 3.76 -18.93 -2.40
CA SER A 118 4.08 -18.94 -3.84
C SER A 118 3.80 -17.62 -4.57
N PHE A 119 3.12 -16.67 -3.94
CA PHE A 119 2.84 -15.35 -4.53
C PHE A 119 3.96 -14.34 -4.24
N ILE A 120 4.74 -14.57 -3.18
CA ILE A 120 5.81 -13.67 -2.71
C ILE A 120 7.22 -14.19 -3.04
N GLU A 121 7.31 -15.37 -3.65
CA GLU A 121 8.54 -15.98 -4.18
C GLU A 121 8.86 -15.45 -5.58
#